data_AF-A0A929ZEK3-F1
#
_entry.id   AF-A0A929ZEK3-F1
#
_cell.length_a   1.000
_cell.length_b   1.000
_cell.length_c   1.000
_cell.angle_alpha   90.00
_cell.angle_beta   90.00
_cell.angle_gamma   90.00
#
_symmetry.space_group_name_H-M   'P 1'
#
loop_
_entity.id
_entity.type
_entity.pdbx_description
1 polymer ?
#
loop_
_entity_poly.entity_id
_entity_poly.type
_entity_poly.pdbx_seq_one_letter_code
_entity_poly.pdbx_strand_id
1 'polypeptide(L)'
;MNNQQQIVKALSMLQLAYSTDMSVERMKLYVTMLGNINPVTLEQAVANLINKCKFLPTIAEIREECTALSAYVNMHDEVETAQTAWEKVIKVAGTYGYDNGKEHLEGITLQAAKTIWSSFDPRMGHEYNEASCRAQFIKCYEQLIDREKHRQRMANAIKDNHLLLKAREKAEHEKSLISAGQKQIEMTSTGNLVEVAKDPVDGTEII
;
A
#
# COMPACT_ATOMS: atom_id res chain seq x y z
N MET A 1 -16.28 -12.98 -27.63
CA MET A 1 -17.00 -11.97 -26.80
C MET A 1 -16.02 -10.87 -26.46
N ASN A 2 -16.44 -9.61 -26.52
CA ASN A 2 -15.63 -8.48 -26.03
C ASN A 2 -15.56 -8.54 -24.48
N ASN A 3 -14.51 -7.97 -23.88
CA ASN A 3 -14.27 -7.91 -22.43
C ASN A 3 -15.52 -7.44 -21.65
N GLN A 4 -16.19 -6.39 -22.13
CA GLN A 4 -17.44 -5.90 -21.53
C GLN A 4 -18.58 -6.92 -21.56
N GLN A 5 -18.70 -7.74 -22.61
CA GLN A 5 -19.73 -8.77 -22.68
C GLN A 5 -19.47 -9.90 -21.68
N GLN A 6 -18.20 -10.22 -21.42
CA GLN A 6 -17.83 -11.22 -20.42
C GLN A 6 -18.10 -10.70 -18.99
N ILE A 7 -17.82 -9.43 -18.73
CA ILE A 7 -18.15 -8.77 -17.46
C ILE A 7 -19.66 -8.76 -17.21
N VAL A 8 -20.46 -8.39 -18.23
CA VAL A 8 -21.92 -8.42 -18.15
C VAL A 8 -22.41 -9.84 -17.87
N LYS A 9 -21.85 -10.84 -18.53
CA LYS A 9 -22.20 -12.25 -18.28
C LYS A 9 -21.91 -12.64 -16.83
N ALA A 10 -20.72 -12.35 -16.31
CA ALA A 10 -20.37 -12.64 -14.92
C ALA A 10 -21.34 -11.97 -13.94
N LEU A 11 -21.66 -10.69 -14.15
CA LEU A 11 -22.57 -9.93 -13.28
C LEU A 11 -24.04 -10.34 -13.39
N SER A 12 -24.47 -10.87 -14.54
CA SER A 12 -25.85 -11.34 -14.73
C SER A 12 -26.24 -12.46 -13.75
N MET A 13 -25.27 -13.24 -13.26
CA MET A 13 -25.52 -14.26 -12.23
C MET A 13 -26.02 -13.66 -10.92
N LEU A 14 -25.63 -12.42 -10.60
CA LEU A 14 -26.12 -11.71 -9.40
C LEU A 14 -27.61 -11.36 -9.51
N GLN A 15 -28.09 -11.04 -10.71
CA GLN A 15 -29.53 -10.79 -10.94
C GLN A 15 -30.37 -12.06 -10.77
N LEU A 16 -29.79 -13.23 -11.06
CA LEU A 16 -30.46 -14.51 -10.85
C LEU A 16 -30.44 -14.96 -9.39
N ALA A 17 -29.34 -14.68 -8.68
CA ALA A 17 -29.14 -15.11 -7.31
C ALA A 17 -29.88 -14.27 -6.26
N TYR A 18 -30.17 -13.00 -6.55
CA TYR A 18 -30.77 -12.07 -5.59
C TYR A 18 -32.08 -11.49 -6.11
N SER A 19 -33.07 -11.37 -5.22
CA SER A 19 -34.39 -10.78 -5.52
C SER A 19 -34.39 -9.25 -5.65
N THR A 20 -33.25 -8.61 -5.40
CA THR A 20 -33.12 -7.16 -5.52
C THR A 20 -33.00 -6.77 -6.98
N ASP A 21 -33.97 -6.02 -7.49
CA ASP A 21 -33.93 -5.51 -8.86
C ASP A 21 -32.68 -4.66 -9.10
N MET A 22 -31.93 -5.04 -10.14
CA MET A 22 -30.77 -4.29 -10.60
C MET A 22 -31.16 -3.53 -11.86
N SER A 23 -31.41 -2.23 -11.70
CA SER A 23 -31.72 -1.35 -12.83
C SER A 23 -30.59 -1.36 -13.87
N VAL A 24 -30.91 -0.94 -15.09
CA VAL A 24 -29.94 -0.85 -16.19
C VAL A 24 -28.79 0.09 -15.83
N GLU A 25 -29.07 1.20 -15.15
CA GLU A 25 -28.09 2.16 -14.68
C GLU A 25 -27.16 1.55 -13.63
N ARG A 26 -27.73 0.78 -12.68
CA ARG A 26 -26.96 0.08 -11.66
C ARG A 26 -26.05 -0.98 -12.28
N MET A 27 -26.54 -1.76 -13.25
CA MET A 27 -25.73 -2.73 -13.98
C MET A 27 -24.58 -2.04 -14.75
N LYS A 28 -24.87 -0.92 -15.45
CA LYS A 28 -23.84 -0.12 -16.13
C LYS A 28 -22.78 0.41 -15.16
N LEU A 29 -23.18 0.83 -13.97
CA LEU A 29 -22.25 1.25 -12.92
C LEU A 29 -21.32 0.11 -12.50
N TYR A 30 -21.86 -1.09 -12.25
CA TYR A 30 -21.05 -2.26 -11.89
C TYR A 30 -20.05 -2.61 -13.01
N VAL A 31 -20.52 -2.67 -14.27
CA VAL A 31 -19.65 -2.96 -15.43
C VAL A 31 -18.52 -1.94 -15.55
N THR A 32 -18.83 -0.65 -15.37
CA THR A 32 -17.82 0.42 -15.45
C THR A 32 -16.81 0.31 -14.32
N MET A 33 -17.28 0.12 -13.08
CA MET A 33 -16.44 0.07 -11.89
C MET A 33 -15.65 -1.22 -11.75
N LEU A 34 -15.97 -2.27 -12.51
CA LEU A 34 -15.26 -3.56 -12.52
C LEU A 34 -14.55 -3.80 -13.86
N GLY A 35 -14.57 -2.81 -14.77
CA GLY A 35 -14.04 -2.91 -16.13
C GLY A 35 -12.55 -3.19 -16.24
N ASN A 36 -11.79 -2.88 -15.19
CA ASN A 36 -10.34 -3.09 -15.12
C ASN A 36 -9.93 -4.45 -14.51
N ILE A 37 -10.89 -5.32 -14.20
CA ILE A 37 -10.64 -6.65 -13.62
C ILE A 37 -10.66 -7.69 -14.73
N ASN A 38 -9.80 -8.70 -14.62
CA ASN A 38 -9.82 -9.84 -15.53
C ASN A 38 -11.20 -10.56 -15.44
N PRO A 39 -11.89 -10.81 -16.57
CA PRO A 39 -13.22 -11.42 -16.56
C PRO A 39 -13.30 -12.78 -15.87
N VAL A 40 -12.25 -13.59 -15.97
CA VAL A 40 -12.21 -14.93 -15.35
C VAL A 40 -12.16 -14.81 -13.83
N THR A 41 -11.32 -13.91 -13.32
CA THR A 41 -11.27 -13.60 -11.88
C THR A 41 -12.60 -13.06 -11.38
N LEU A 42 -13.25 -12.19 -12.16
CA LEU A 42 -14.54 -11.61 -11.80
C LEU A 42 -15.66 -12.66 -11.76
N GLU A 43 -15.71 -13.57 -12.74
CA GLU A 43 -16.70 -14.67 -12.77
C GLU A 43 -16.57 -15.57 -11.54
N GLN A 44 -15.34 -15.92 -11.16
CA GLN A 44 -15.11 -16.73 -9.96
C GLN A 44 -15.44 -15.97 -8.66
N ALA A 45 -15.10 -14.69 -8.57
CA ALA A 45 -15.44 -13.85 -7.42
C ALA A 45 -16.96 -13.76 -7.20
N VAL A 46 -17.72 -13.56 -8.29
CA VAL A 46 -19.18 -13.54 -8.23
C VAL A 46 -19.75 -14.87 -7.73
N ALA A 47 -19.23 -16.00 -8.23
CA ALA A 47 -19.66 -17.32 -7.79
C ALA A 47 -19.40 -17.54 -6.28
N ASN A 48 -18.23 -17.13 -5.78
CA ASN A 48 -17.90 -17.21 -4.35
C ASN A 48 -18.86 -16.35 -3.50
N LEU A 49 -19.12 -15.11 -3.94
CA LEU A 49 -19.97 -14.18 -3.20
C LEU A 49 -21.43 -14.63 -3.15
N ILE A 50 -21.96 -15.26 -4.21
CA ILE A 50 -23.31 -15.83 -4.20
C ILE A 50 -23.47 -16.87 -3.09
N ASN A 51 -22.43 -17.69 -2.84
CA ASN A 51 -22.46 -18.71 -1.79
C ASN A 51 -22.28 -18.15 -0.37
N LYS A 52 -21.81 -16.91 -0.22
CA LYS A 52 -21.41 -16.30 1.07
C LYS A 52 -22.33 -15.15 1.50
N CYS A 53 -22.72 -14.30 0.56
CA CYS A 53 -23.44 -13.06 0.82
C CYS A 53 -24.95 -13.29 0.83
N LYS A 54 -25.60 -12.90 1.93
CA LYS A 54 -27.06 -12.93 2.09
C LYS A 54 -27.78 -11.85 1.28
N PHE A 55 -27.07 -10.77 0.95
CA PHE A 55 -27.57 -9.63 0.20
C PHE A 55 -26.73 -9.43 -1.05
N LEU A 56 -27.28 -8.70 -2.03
CA LEU A 56 -26.59 -8.36 -3.27
C LEU A 56 -25.24 -7.68 -2.94
N PRO A 57 -24.10 -8.29 -3.32
CA PRO A 57 -22.80 -7.75 -2.98
C PRO A 57 -22.57 -6.37 -3.61
N THR A 58 -21.93 -5.52 -2.84
CA THR A 58 -21.45 -4.21 -3.25
C THR A 58 -20.26 -4.34 -4.20
N ILE A 59 -20.00 -3.29 -4.98
CA ILE A 59 -18.81 -3.23 -5.85
C ILE A 59 -17.53 -3.43 -5.02
N ALA A 60 -17.49 -2.91 -3.79
CA ALA A 60 -16.34 -3.06 -2.89
C ALA A 60 -16.09 -4.54 -2.53
N GLU A 61 -17.13 -5.27 -2.13
CA GLU A 61 -17.03 -6.71 -1.79
C GLU A 61 -16.60 -7.54 -3.00
N ILE A 62 -17.10 -7.22 -4.20
CA ILE A 62 -16.67 -7.88 -5.45
C ILE A 62 -15.19 -7.62 -5.72
N ARG A 63 -14.72 -6.38 -5.55
CA ARG A 63 -13.30 -6.04 -5.74
C ARG A 63 -12.39 -6.69 -4.71
N GLU A 64 -12.84 -6.80 -3.46
CA GLU A 64 -12.11 -7.46 -2.39
C GLU A 64 -11.92 -8.95 -2.69
N GLU A 65 -12.99 -9.65 -3.07
CA GLU A 65 -12.91 -11.06 -3.45
C GLU A 65 -12.05 -11.28 -4.70
N CYS A 66 -12.15 -10.42 -5.72
CA CYS A 66 -11.26 -10.47 -6.89
C CYS A 66 -9.79 -10.28 -6.51
N THR A 67 -9.51 -9.42 -5.54
CA THR A 67 -8.15 -9.17 -5.04
C THR A 67 -7.63 -10.39 -4.29
N ALA A 68 -8.46 -11.01 -3.44
CA ALA A 68 -8.10 -12.24 -2.73
C ALA A 68 -7.80 -13.39 -3.71
N LEU A 69 -8.64 -13.60 -4.72
CA LEU A 69 -8.41 -14.59 -5.77
C LEU A 69 -7.13 -14.31 -6.57
N SER A 70 -6.89 -13.05 -6.93
CA SER A 70 -5.67 -12.65 -7.66
C SER A 70 -4.42 -12.86 -6.82
N ALA A 71 -4.47 -12.56 -5.51
CA ALA A 71 -3.35 -12.78 -4.59
C ALA A 71 -3.02 -14.27 -4.49
N TYR A 72 -4.05 -15.12 -4.35
CA TYR A 72 -3.92 -16.57 -4.30
C TYR A 72 -3.30 -17.15 -5.59
N VAL A 73 -3.83 -16.77 -6.75
CA VAL A 73 -3.36 -17.28 -8.05
C VAL A 73 -1.94 -16.81 -8.39
N ASN A 74 -1.60 -15.57 -8.04
CA ASN A 74 -0.28 -15.01 -8.34
C ASN A 74 0.82 -15.48 -7.38
N MET A 75 0.53 -16.42 -6.46
CA MET A 75 1.44 -16.82 -5.37
C MET A 75 2.04 -15.60 -4.68
N HIS A 76 1.26 -14.52 -4.55
CA HIS A 76 1.70 -13.38 -3.78
C HIS A 76 1.75 -13.90 -2.35
N ASP A 77 2.96 -14.16 -1.83
CA ASP A 77 3.17 -14.75 -0.51
C ASP A 77 2.14 -14.15 0.45
N GLU A 78 1.34 -15.02 1.07
CA GLU A 78 0.41 -14.60 2.11
C GLU A 78 1.17 -13.63 3.00
N VAL A 79 0.67 -12.39 3.08
CA VAL A 79 1.40 -11.29 3.75
C VAL A 79 1.89 -11.83 5.07
N GLU A 80 3.20 -11.96 5.19
CA GLU A 80 3.81 -12.67 6.30
C GLU A 80 3.24 -12.09 7.60
N THR A 81 2.71 -12.96 8.47
CA THR A 81 2.09 -12.49 9.71
C THR A 81 3.12 -11.75 10.56
N ALA A 82 2.66 -10.78 11.37
CA ALA A 82 3.56 -10.05 12.26
C ALA A 82 4.35 -10.99 13.20
N GLN A 83 3.73 -12.13 13.54
CA GLN A 83 4.32 -13.16 14.39
C GLN A 83 5.46 -13.91 13.67
N THR A 84 5.24 -14.39 12.46
CA THR A 84 6.28 -15.07 11.66
C THR A 84 7.42 -14.11 11.31
N ALA A 85 7.12 -12.85 11.02
CA ALA A 85 8.12 -11.82 10.80
C ALA A 85 8.97 -11.55 12.05
N TRP A 86 8.35 -11.54 13.24
CA TRP A 86 9.05 -11.45 14.52
C TRP A 86 9.98 -12.63 14.77
N GLU A 87 9.53 -13.86 14.51
CA GLU A 87 10.34 -15.07 14.65
C GLU A 87 11.56 -15.04 13.74
N LYS A 88 11.44 -14.52 12.52
CA LYS A 88 12.59 -14.28 11.64
C LYS A 88 13.58 -13.28 12.24
N VAL A 89 13.11 -12.18 12.80
CA VAL A 89 13.94 -11.16 13.47
C VAL A 89 14.75 -11.79 14.59
N ILE A 90 14.11 -12.54 15.49
CA ILE A 90 14.77 -13.22 16.61
C ILE A 90 15.77 -14.25 16.13
N LYS A 91 15.40 -15.07 15.15
CA LYS A 91 16.29 -16.08 14.57
C LYS A 91 17.55 -15.44 13.99
N VAL A 92 17.39 -14.35 13.24
CA VAL A 92 18.49 -13.65 12.58
C VAL A 92 19.38 -12.96 13.61
N ALA A 93 18.80 -12.28 14.60
CA ALA A 93 19.55 -11.66 15.70
C ALA A 93 20.35 -12.71 16.50
N GLY A 94 19.77 -13.88 16.77
CA GLY A 94 20.45 -14.98 17.47
C GLY A 94 21.50 -15.71 16.63
N THR A 95 21.32 -15.82 15.32
CA THR A 95 22.24 -16.55 14.43
C THR A 95 23.45 -15.72 14.05
N TYR A 96 23.24 -14.45 13.71
CA TYR A 96 24.27 -13.57 13.14
C TYR A 96 24.71 -12.46 14.10
N GLY A 97 24.07 -12.35 15.27
CA GLY A 97 24.33 -11.30 16.25
C GLY A 97 23.74 -9.94 15.87
N TYR A 98 23.92 -8.97 16.76
CA TYR A 98 23.43 -7.61 16.60
C TYR A 98 24.06 -6.88 15.39
N ASP A 99 25.37 -7.02 15.20
CA ASP A 99 26.13 -6.25 14.20
C ASP A 99 25.75 -6.66 12.77
N ASN A 100 25.64 -7.96 12.50
CA ASN A 100 25.46 -8.49 11.14
C ASN A 100 24.03 -8.98 10.86
N GLY A 101 23.23 -9.27 11.88
CA GLY A 101 21.88 -9.82 11.69
C GLY A 101 20.97 -8.91 10.88
N LYS A 102 21.10 -7.59 11.02
CA LYS A 102 20.19 -6.64 10.36
C LYS A 102 20.21 -6.75 8.83
N GLU A 103 21.35 -7.14 8.26
CA GLU A 103 21.55 -7.26 6.82
C GLU A 103 20.78 -8.43 6.20
N HIS A 104 20.37 -9.40 7.01
CA HIS A 104 19.58 -10.57 6.57
C HIS A 104 18.07 -10.36 6.64
N LEU A 105 17.62 -9.14 6.93
CA LEU A 105 16.21 -8.77 6.93
C LEU A 105 15.91 -7.86 5.74
N GLU A 106 14.74 -8.03 5.14
CA GLU A 106 14.31 -7.26 3.97
C GLU A 106 12.91 -6.68 4.15
N GLY A 107 12.56 -5.74 3.26
CA GLY A 107 11.21 -5.20 3.12
C GLY A 107 10.64 -4.58 4.40
N ILE A 108 9.37 -4.87 4.67
CA ILE A 108 8.63 -4.35 5.83
C ILE A 108 9.23 -4.88 7.14
N THR A 109 9.67 -6.14 7.16
CA THR A 109 10.31 -6.77 8.32
C THR A 109 11.56 -6.02 8.76
N LEU A 110 12.44 -5.64 7.82
CA LEU A 110 13.61 -4.81 8.11
C LEU A 110 13.22 -3.43 8.67
N GLN A 111 12.22 -2.78 8.07
CA GLN A 111 11.78 -1.45 8.50
C GLN A 111 11.20 -1.48 9.92
N ALA A 112 10.40 -2.50 10.24
CA ALA A 112 9.88 -2.70 11.59
C ALA A 112 11.01 -3.06 12.57
N ALA A 113 11.93 -3.93 12.19
CA ALA A 113 13.05 -4.36 13.05
C ALA A 113 13.99 -3.21 13.41
N LYS A 114 14.16 -2.20 12.52
CA LYS A 114 14.98 -1.01 12.79
C LYS A 114 14.58 -0.26 14.07
N THR A 115 13.32 -0.28 14.47
CA THR A 115 12.82 0.50 15.63
C THR A 115 13.21 -0.12 16.97
N ILE A 116 13.52 -1.41 16.98
CA ILE A 116 13.85 -2.19 18.17
C ILE A 116 15.26 -2.80 18.11
N TRP A 117 16.00 -2.61 17.01
CA TRP A 117 17.25 -3.34 16.77
C TRP A 117 18.29 -3.10 17.85
N SER A 118 18.36 -1.87 18.37
CA SER A 118 19.26 -1.48 19.47
C SER A 118 19.04 -2.29 20.75
N SER A 119 17.84 -2.85 20.95
CA SER A 119 17.55 -3.70 22.11
C SER A 119 18.27 -5.05 22.04
N PHE A 120 18.74 -5.47 20.86
CA PHE A 120 19.55 -6.69 20.71
C PHE A 120 21.05 -6.44 20.93
N ASP A 121 21.49 -5.21 21.18
CA ASP A 121 22.90 -4.90 21.41
C ASP A 121 23.38 -5.63 22.70
N PRO A 122 24.39 -6.52 22.62
CA PRO A 122 24.92 -7.22 23.78
C PRO A 122 25.43 -6.28 24.89
N ARG A 123 25.75 -5.03 24.55
CA ARG A 123 26.21 -3.99 25.49
C ARG A 123 25.11 -3.46 26.39
N MET A 124 23.83 -3.70 26.05
CA MET A 124 22.67 -3.33 26.86
C MET A 124 22.45 -4.27 28.07
N GLY A 125 23.23 -5.35 28.21
CA GLY A 125 23.19 -6.23 29.37
C GLY A 125 21.82 -6.93 29.55
N HIS A 126 21.22 -6.79 30.74
CA HIS A 126 19.94 -7.42 31.10
C HIS A 126 18.70 -6.59 30.75
N GLU A 127 18.85 -5.47 30.04
CA GLU A 127 17.73 -4.58 29.70
C GLU A 127 16.85 -5.13 28.56
N TYR A 128 17.23 -6.27 27.96
CA TYR A 128 16.44 -6.90 26.92
C TYR A 128 15.10 -7.44 27.47
N ASN A 129 14.03 -6.72 27.15
CA ASN A 129 12.66 -7.14 27.39
C ASN A 129 12.01 -7.61 26.09
N GLU A 130 11.99 -8.93 25.89
CA GLU A 130 11.42 -9.56 24.70
C GLU A 130 9.94 -9.20 24.49
N ALA A 131 9.14 -9.17 25.56
CA ALA A 131 7.71 -8.87 25.45
C ALA A 131 7.46 -7.44 24.94
N SER A 132 8.25 -6.48 25.43
CA SER A 132 8.18 -5.09 24.97
C SER A 132 8.65 -4.93 23.53
N CYS A 133 9.79 -5.53 23.19
CA CYS A 133 10.34 -5.50 21.82
C CYS A 133 9.37 -6.14 20.82
N ARG A 134 8.78 -7.29 21.16
CA ARG A 134 7.78 -7.97 20.33
C ARG A 134 6.54 -7.10 20.13
N ALA A 135 6.01 -6.50 21.18
CA ALA A 135 4.84 -5.63 21.07
C ALA A 135 5.11 -4.40 20.19
N GLN A 136 6.27 -3.76 20.36
CA GLN A 136 6.67 -2.61 19.56
C GLN A 136 6.90 -3.00 18.10
N PHE A 137 7.54 -4.15 17.85
CA PHE A 137 7.75 -4.68 16.51
C PHE A 137 6.42 -4.95 15.80
N ILE A 138 5.52 -5.73 16.42
CA ILE A 138 4.22 -6.10 15.84
C ILE A 138 3.43 -4.84 15.49
N LYS A 139 3.36 -3.88 16.41
CA LYS A 139 2.67 -2.60 16.17
C LYS A 139 3.26 -1.83 14.98
N CYS A 140 4.58 -1.71 14.89
CA CYS A 140 5.22 -1.04 13.76
C CYS A 140 5.01 -1.80 12.45
N TYR A 141 5.11 -3.12 12.47
CA TYR A 141 4.95 -3.98 11.31
C TYR A 141 3.54 -3.88 10.72
N GLU A 142 2.50 -3.99 11.54
CA GLU A 142 1.10 -3.84 11.12
C GLU A 142 0.83 -2.44 10.55
N GLN A 143 1.35 -1.38 11.19
CA GLN A 143 1.22 -0.02 10.67
C GLN A 143 1.89 0.17 9.30
N LEU A 144 3.03 -0.48 9.06
CA LEU A 144 3.71 -0.43 7.78
C LEU A 144 2.95 -1.21 6.70
N ILE A 145 2.38 -2.37 7.04
CA ILE A 145 1.48 -3.11 6.14
C ILE A 145 0.26 -2.26 5.77
N ASP A 146 -0.37 -1.62 6.74
CA ASP A 146 -1.57 -0.80 6.48
C ASP A 146 -1.25 0.41 5.61
N ARG A 147 -0.10 1.06 5.86
CA ARG A 147 0.40 2.13 4.99
C ARG A 147 0.67 1.62 3.58
N GLU A 148 1.21 0.42 3.44
CA GLU A 148 1.48 -0.18 2.14
C GLU A 148 0.20 -0.49 1.37
N LYS A 149 -0.75 -1.14 2.02
CA LYS A 149 -2.08 -1.41 1.47
C LYS A 149 -2.78 -0.11 1.06
N HIS A 150 -2.69 0.93 1.90
CA HIS A 150 -3.24 2.24 1.59
C HIS A 150 -2.55 2.88 0.37
N ARG A 151 -1.23 2.84 0.32
CA ARG A 151 -0.42 3.35 -0.81
C ARG A 151 -0.78 2.65 -2.12
N GLN A 152 -0.88 1.32 -2.11
CA GLN A 152 -1.28 0.54 -3.28
C GLN A 152 -2.72 0.86 -3.72
N ARG A 153 -3.65 1.01 -2.77
CA ARG A 153 -5.03 1.44 -3.05
C ARG A 153 -5.07 2.81 -3.73
N MET A 154 -4.31 3.78 -3.23
CA MET A 154 -4.22 5.11 -3.82
C MET A 154 -3.54 5.09 -5.19
N ALA A 155 -2.46 4.31 -5.35
CA ALA A 155 -1.81 4.13 -6.65
C ALA A 155 -2.78 3.57 -7.69
N ASN A 156 -3.56 2.55 -7.34
CA ASN A 156 -4.59 1.98 -8.22
C ASN A 156 -5.73 2.97 -8.51
N ALA A 157 -6.11 3.81 -7.56
CA ALA A 157 -7.14 4.84 -7.77
C ALA A 157 -6.68 5.96 -8.72
N ILE A 158 -5.37 6.22 -8.78
CA ILE A 158 -4.78 7.28 -9.60
C ILE A 158 -4.32 6.76 -10.97
N LYS A 159 -4.02 5.46 -11.10
CA LYS A 159 -3.45 4.84 -12.32
C LYS A 159 -4.23 5.14 -13.59
N ASP A 160 -5.55 5.22 -13.51
CA ASP A 160 -6.42 5.47 -14.67
C ASP A 160 -6.85 6.94 -14.79
N ASN A 161 -6.40 7.81 -13.87
CA ASN A 161 -6.71 9.24 -13.86
C ASN A 161 -5.48 10.08 -14.24
N HIS A 162 -5.38 10.41 -15.54
CA HIS A 162 -4.24 11.12 -16.12
C HIS A 162 -3.96 12.49 -15.49
N LEU A 163 -4.97 13.17 -14.96
CA LEU A 163 -4.80 14.46 -14.27
C LEU A 163 -4.12 14.28 -12.91
N LEU A 164 -4.51 13.24 -12.16
CA LEU A 164 -3.90 12.94 -10.87
C LEU A 164 -2.47 12.39 -11.02
N LEU A 165 -2.18 11.67 -12.10
CA LEU A 165 -0.81 11.25 -12.44
C LEU A 165 0.11 12.46 -12.68
N LYS A 166 -0.31 13.40 -13.54
CA LYS A 166 0.46 14.63 -13.79
C LYS A 166 0.65 15.48 -12.53
N ALA A 167 -0.36 15.56 -11.66
CA ALA A 167 -0.24 16.24 -10.38
C ALA A 167 0.77 15.56 -9.44
N ARG A 168 0.79 14.22 -9.42
CA ARG A 168 1.75 13.45 -8.63
C ARG A 168 3.19 13.63 -9.14
N GLU A 169 3.41 13.53 -10.45
CA GLU A 169 4.72 13.74 -11.07
C GLU A 169 5.28 15.14 -10.75
N LYS A 170 4.42 16.16 -10.83
CA LYS A 170 4.79 17.53 -10.46
C LYS A 170 5.19 17.64 -8.98
N ALA A 171 4.41 17.04 -8.07
CA ALA A 171 4.71 17.06 -6.64
C ALA A 171 5.98 16.27 -6.27
N GLU A 172 6.23 15.13 -6.92
CA GLU A 172 7.46 14.34 -6.74
C GLU A 172 8.69 15.12 -7.25
N HIS A 173 8.58 15.76 -8.43
CA HIS A 173 9.62 16.63 -8.97
C HIS A 173 9.91 17.81 -8.04
N GLU A 174 8.88 18.50 -7.55
CA GLU A 174 9.03 19.61 -6.60
C GLU A 174 9.69 19.19 -5.29
N LYS A 175 9.29 18.05 -4.72
CA LYS A 175 9.92 17.48 -3.52
C LYS A 175 11.39 17.12 -3.74
N SER A 176 11.72 16.59 -4.92
CA SER A 176 13.10 16.25 -5.27
C SER A 176 14.00 17.49 -5.35
N LEU A 177 13.50 18.60 -5.95
CA LEU A 177 14.20 19.89 -6.02
C LEU A 177 14.45 20.50 -4.63
N ILE A 178 13.48 20.39 -3.72
CA ILE A 178 13.62 20.83 -2.33
C ILE A 178 14.68 19.98 -1.60
N SER A 179 14.63 18.65 -1.73
CA SER A 179 15.63 17.77 -1.09
C SER A 179 17.04 17.93 -1.65
N ALA A 180 17.15 18.33 -2.93
CA ALA A 180 18.42 18.63 -3.60
C ALA A 180 18.97 20.02 -3.24
N GLY A 181 18.27 20.79 -2.38
CA GLY A 181 18.69 22.12 -1.94
C GLY A 181 18.58 23.22 -3.01
N GLN A 182 17.85 22.98 -4.10
CA GLN A 182 17.64 23.94 -5.20
C GLN A 182 16.45 24.89 -4.94
N LYS A 183 15.61 24.59 -3.95
CA LYS A 183 14.52 25.45 -3.47
C LYS A 183 14.60 25.63 -1.96
N GLN A 184 14.31 26.84 -1.47
CA GLN A 184 14.29 27.17 -0.04
C GLN A 184 12.88 27.63 0.33
N ILE A 185 12.40 27.21 1.51
CA ILE A 185 11.11 27.66 2.06
C ILE A 185 11.40 28.96 2.81
N GLU A 186 10.87 30.08 2.33
CA GLU A 186 10.95 31.37 2.99
C GLU A 186 9.60 31.73 3.64
N MET A 187 9.67 32.41 4.79
CA MET A 187 8.48 32.92 5.46
C MET A 187 8.27 34.37 5.03
N THR A 188 7.15 34.66 4.38
CA THR A 188 6.78 36.03 4.03
C THR A 188 6.49 36.85 5.28
N SER A 189 6.60 38.17 5.17
CA SER A 189 6.36 39.14 6.25
C SER A 189 4.94 39.09 6.85
N THR A 190 4.00 38.41 6.20
CA THR A 190 2.64 38.15 6.69
C THR A 190 2.49 36.80 7.40
N GLY A 191 3.57 36.05 7.58
CA GLY A 191 3.61 34.74 8.26
C GLY A 191 3.29 33.55 7.36
N ASN A 192 3.12 33.75 6.05
CA ASN A 192 2.87 32.66 5.10
C ASN A 192 4.17 32.05 4.59
N LEU A 193 4.26 30.73 4.53
CA LEU A 193 5.40 30.01 3.96
C LEU A 193 5.29 29.99 2.43
N VAL A 194 6.28 30.54 1.74
CA VAL A 194 6.36 30.61 0.27
C VAL A 194 7.69 30.02 -0.19
N GLU A 195 7.65 29.17 -1.22
CA GLU A 195 8.82 28.52 -1.79
C GLU A 195 9.48 29.42 -2.85
N VAL A 196 10.78 29.69 -2.70
CA VAL A 196 11.56 30.53 -3.63
C VAL A 196 12.70 29.71 -4.25
N ALA A 197 12.98 29.91 -5.53
CA ALA A 197 14.14 29.33 -6.21
C ALA A 197 15.41 30.03 -5.72
N LYS A 198 16.48 29.27 -5.45
CA LYS A 198 17.75 29.87 -5.02
C LYS A 198 18.40 30.59 -6.21
N ASP A 199 18.54 31.91 -6.12
CA ASP A 199 19.31 32.66 -7.12
C ASP A 199 20.78 32.19 -7.12
N PRO A 200 21.42 32.08 -8.31
CA PRO A 200 22.84 31.76 -8.37
C PRO A 200 23.61 32.88 -7.65
N VAL A 201 24.44 32.49 -6.69
CA VAL A 201 25.38 33.41 -6.05
C VAL A 201 26.39 33.81 -7.12
N ASP A 202 26.15 34.95 -7.75
CA ASP A 202 27.06 35.55 -8.72
C ASP A 202 28.30 36.02 -7.96
N GLY A 203 29.45 35.47 -8.34
CA GLY A 203 30.73 35.78 -7.73
C GLY A 203 31.27 37.09 -8.29
N THR A 204 31.11 38.19 -7.56
CA THR A 204 31.83 39.47 -7.69
C THR A 204 31.45 40.29 -6.45
N GLU A 205 32.32 40.84 -5.61
CA GLU A 205 33.60 41.49 -5.88
C GLU A 205 34.63 41.18 -4.77
N ILE A 206 35.87 41.00 -5.21
CA ILE A 206 37.06 41.26 -4.42
C ILE A 206 37.18 42.78 -4.27
N ILE A 207 37.16 43.29 -3.03
CA ILE A 207 37.87 44.52 -2.64
C ILE A 207 38.49 44.28 -1.27
#